data_AF-A0A2G9U5G1-F1
#
_entry.id   AF-A0A2G9U5G1-F1
#
_cell.length_a   1.000
_cell.length_b   1.000
_cell.length_c   1.000
_cell.angle_alpha   90.00
_cell.angle_beta   90.00
_cell.angle_gamma   90.00
#
_symmetry.space_group_name_H-M   'P 1'
#
loop_
_entity.id
_entity.type
_entity.pdbx_description
1 polymer ?
#
loop_
_entity_poly.entity_id
_entity_poly.type
_entity_poly.pdbx_seq_one_letter_code
_entity_poly.pdbx_strand_id
1 'polypeptide(L)'
;MADVKKACLASLGVVPLGKTPAETQHGIDFYKYLFGHHPDLRKYFKGAENFTPDDVQKSDRFAKQGVALVMSVHIFANLYDNDMVFRGFCRDLMNRHVERKLDPALWKSFWGIWTAFLESEGASLSGDQKAAWEKLGTTFNEECQSHLAKLGLPHT
;
A
#
# COMPACT_ATOMS: atom_id res chain seq x y z
N MET A 1 4.85 -2.56 -24.19
CA MET A 1 4.36 -2.27 -22.83
C MET A 1 5.51 -2.55 -21.87
N ALA A 2 5.73 -1.70 -20.87
CA ALA A 2 6.69 -1.99 -19.81
C ALA A 2 6.30 -3.28 -19.06
N ASP A 3 7.30 -4.07 -18.69
CA ASP A 3 7.16 -5.19 -17.77
C ASP A 3 6.81 -4.63 -16.39
N VAL A 4 5.54 -4.81 -15.99
CA VAL A 4 4.98 -4.20 -14.77
C VAL A 4 5.70 -4.68 -13.53
N LYS A 5 5.93 -6.00 -13.41
CA LYS A 5 6.65 -6.58 -12.29
C LYS A 5 8.04 -5.98 -12.19
N LYS A 6 8.81 -6.02 -13.28
CA LYS A 6 10.18 -5.51 -13.30
C LYS A 6 10.24 -4.03 -12.92
N ALA A 7 9.35 -3.21 -13.48
CA ALA A 7 9.32 -1.78 -13.21
C ALA A 7 8.94 -1.46 -11.75
N CYS A 8 7.89 -2.11 -11.22
CA CYS A 8 7.50 -1.95 -9.82
C CYS A 8 8.62 -2.40 -8.87
N LEU A 9 9.20 -3.59 -9.08
CA LEU A 9 10.28 -4.10 -8.23
C LEU A 9 11.52 -3.20 -8.26
N ALA A 10 11.89 -2.66 -9.43
CA ALA A 10 13.01 -1.73 -9.53
C ALA A 10 12.75 -0.45 -8.70
N SER A 11 11.50 0.05 -8.66
CA SER A 11 11.15 1.23 -7.87
C SER A 11 11.16 0.98 -6.35
N LEU A 12 10.98 -0.27 -5.92
CA LEU A 12 11.00 -0.63 -4.50
C LEU A 12 12.42 -0.67 -3.90
N GLY A 13 13.46 -0.44 -4.71
CA GLY A 13 14.84 -0.40 -4.24
C GLY A 13 15.15 0.67 -3.19
N VAL A 14 14.32 1.72 -3.08
CA VAL A 14 14.44 2.76 -2.03
C VAL A 14 13.80 2.36 -0.71
N VAL A 15 12.98 1.31 -0.70
CA VAL A 15 12.28 0.80 0.49
C VAL A 15 12.46 -0.72 0.62
N PRO A 16 13.70 -1.23 0.67
CA PRO A 16 13.95 -2.66 0.72
C PRO A 16 13.35 -3.31 1.96
N LEU A 17 12.96 -4.58 1.83
CA LEU A 17 12.62 -5.42 2.98
C LEU A 17 13.89 -5.82 3.73
N GLY A 18 13.80 -5.89 5.06
CA GLY A 18 14.91 -6.34 5.88
C GLY A 18 14.51 -6.58 7.34
N LYS A 19 15.53 -6.69 8.20
CA LYS A 19 15.37 -7.04 9.63
C LYS A 19 16.07 -6.06 10.56
N THR A 20 16.92 -5.20 10.04
CA THR A 20 17.61 -4.18 10.84
C THR A 20 16.68 -3.00 11.15
N PRO A 21 16.95 -2.21 12.19
CA PRO A 21 16.16 -1.02 12.49
C PRO A 21 16.02 -0.08 11.29
N ALA A 22 17.11 0.14 10.54
CA ALA A 22 17.12 0.99 9.35
C ALA A 22 16.20 0.44 8.25
N GLU A 23 16.22 -0.87 7.98
CA GLU A 23 15.36 -1.48 6.96
C GLU A 23 13.88 -1.51 7.39
N THR A 24 13.59 -1.66 8.68
CA THR A 24 12.21 -1.63 9.17
C THR A 24 11.63 -0.21 9.26
N GLN A 25 12.49 0.82 9.24
CA GLN A 25 12.11 2.22 9.37
C GLN A 25 11.26 2.70 8.18
N HIS A 26 11.47 2.17 6.97
CA HIS A 26 10.63 2.48 5.80
C HIS A 26 9.13 2.25 6.04
N GLY A 27 8.79 1.23 6.83
CA GLY A 27 7.41 0.95 7.21
C GLY A 27 6.82 2.02 8.13
N ILE A 28 7.62 2.54 9.06
CA ILE A 28 7.23 3.64 9.94
C ILE A 28 7.12 4.93 9.12
N ASP A 29 8.06 5.17 8.21
CA ASP A 29 8.09 6.36 7.36
C ASP A 29 6.89 6.41 6.42
N PHE A 30 6.41 5.27 5.90
CA PHE A 30 5.14 5.24 5.17
C PHE A 30 3.98 5.77 6.02
N TYR A 31 3.86 5.35 7.29
CA TYR A 31 2.78 5.82 8.15
C TYR A 31 2.96 7.28 8.59
N LYS A 32 4.21 7.74 8.77
CA LYS A 32 4.52 9.16 8.99
C LYS A 32 4.09 10.00 7.79
N TYR A 33 4.42 9.54 6.58
CA TYR A 33 4.01 10.18 5.33
C TYR A 33 2.49 10.24 5.24
N LEU A 34 1.81 9.10 5.43
CA LEU A 34 0.35 8.99 5.37
C LEU A 34 -0.32 9.92 6.39
N PHE A 35 0.15 9.95 7.64
CA PHE A 35 -0.48 10.72 8.70
C PHE A 35 -0.18 12.22 8.59
N GLY A 36 0.97 12.59 8.00
CA GLY A 36 1.35 13.97 7.73
C GLY A 36 0.65 14.57 6.50
N HIS A 37 0.44 13.78 5.43
CA HIS A 37 -0.08 14.27 4.15
C HIS A 37 -1.55 13.93 3.90
N HIS A 38 -2.07 12.87 4.54
CA HIS A 38 -3.46 12.42 4.44
C HIS A 38 -4.11 12.29 5.83
N PRO A 39 -4.16 13.39 6.59
CA PRO A 39 -4.66 13.38 7.96
C PRO A 39 -6.11 12.91 8.10
N ASP A 40 -6.92 13.03 7.04
CA ASP A 40 -8.30 12.58 6.94
C ASP A 40 -8.45 11.04 7.00
N LEU A 41 -7.41 10.31 6.59
CA LEU A 41 -7.39 8.84 6.60
C LEU A 41 -7.13 8.25 8.00
N ARG A 42 -6.64 9.06 8.95
CA ARG A 42 -6.36 8.64 10.33
C ARG A 42 -7.61 8.10 11.04
N LYS A 43 -8.82 8.49 10.61
CA LYS A 43 -10.11 8.00 11.13
C LYS A 43 -10.28 6.46 11.08
N TYR A 44 -9.55 5.78 10.18
CA TYR A 44 -9.56 4.32 10.06
C TYR A 44 -8.61 3.62 11.04
N PHE A 45 -7.75 4.36 11.74
CA PHE A 45 -6.75 3.84 12.66
C PHE A 45 -7.18 4.06 14.11
N LYS A 46 -8.05 3.17 14.61
CA LYS A 46 -8.62 3.27 15.96
C LYS A 46 -7.57 3.48 17.06
N GLY A 47 -7.75 4.50 17.89
CA GLY A 47 -6.81 4.91 18.94
C GLY A 47 -5.62 5.73 18.47
N ALA A 48 -5.52 6.00 17.16
CA ALA A 48 -4.46 6.79 16.54
C ALA A 48 -5.02 7.90 15.63
N GLU A 49 -6.30 8.26 15.79
CA GLU A 49 -7.00 9.21 14.92
C GLU A 49 -6.35 10.61 14.92
N ASN A 50 -5.70 10.98 16.02
CA ASN A 50 -5.03 12.28 16.21
C ASN A 50 -3.50 12.20 16.20
N PHE A 51 -2.93 11.04 15.87
CA PHE A 51 -1.47 10.88 15.86
C PHE A 51 -0.82 11.82 14.85
N THR A 52 0.29 12.41 15.28
CA THR A 52 1.25 13.14 14.45
C THR A 52 2.31 12.18 13.89
N PRO A 53 3.14 12.60 12.91
CA PRO A 53 4.30 11.82 12.49
C PRO A 53 5.24 11.44 13.65
N ASP A 54 5.41 12.31 14.66
CA ASP A 54 6.24 12.03 15.83
C ASP A 54 5.64 10.94 16.73
N ASP A 55 4.32 10.88 16.84
CA ASP A 55 3.62 9.81 17.57
C ASP A 55 3.76 8.47 16.85
N VAL A 56 3.66 8.48 15.51
CA VAL A 56 3.89 7.29 14.67
C VAL A 56 5.33 6.78 14.84
N GLN A 57 6.32 7.67 14.83
CA GLN A 57 7.75 7.31 14.98
C GLN A 57 8.04 6.54 16.27
N LYS A 58 7.28 6.81 17.34
CA LYS A 58 7.47 6.23 18.68
C LYS A 58 6.56 5.03 18.94
N SER A 59 5.80 4.57 17.94
CA SER A 59 4.75 3.57 18.13
C SER A 59 5.16 2.17 17.67
N ASP A 60 5.24 1.23 18.61
CA ASP A 60 5.44 -0.21 18.32
C ASP A 60 4.37 -0.80 17.40
N ARG A 61 3.14 -0.25 17.46
CA ARG A 61 2.04 -0.64 16.58
C ARG A 61 2.41 -0.34 15.13
N PHE A 62 2.88 0.87 14.84
CA PHE A 62 3.22 1.29 13.48
C PHE A 62 4.55 0.72 13.01
N ALA A 63 5.48 0.40 13.90
CA ALA A 63 6.65 -0.42 13.56
C ALA A 63 6.23 -1.79 12.99
N LYS A 64 5.29 -2.49 13.65
CA LYS A 64 4.77 -3.80 13.19
C LYS A 64 3.92 -3.68 11.94
N GLN A 65 2.98 -2.73 11.94
CA GLN A 65 2.05 -2.52 10.84
C GLN A 65 2.77 -2.05 9.57
N GLY A 66 3.78 -1.19 9.70
CA GLY A 66 4.61 -0.68 8.62
C GLY A 66 5.32 -1.79 7.85
N VAL A 67 6.00 -2.69 8.58
CA VAL A 67 6.64 -3.86 7.97
C VAL A 67 5.63 -4.73 7.21
N ALA A 68 4.46 -4.98 7.79
CA ALA A 68 3.41 -5.78 7.14
C ALA A 68 2.89 -5.12 5.85
N LEU A 69 2.76 -3.79 5.83
CA LEU A 69 2.33 -3.03 4.66
C LEU A 69 3.37 -3.06 3.54
N VAL A 70 4.63 -2.72 3.85
CA VAL A 70 5.72 -2.71 2.86
C VAL A 70 5.90 -4.13 2.28
N MET A 71 5.84 -5.17 3.12
CA MET A 71 5.86 -6.56 2.67
C MET A 71 4.71 -6.87 1.72
N SER A 72 3.48 -6.45 2.04
CA SER A 72 2.31 -6.71 1.18
C SER A 72 2.47 -6.08 -0.20
N VAL A 73 3.00 -4.85 -0.28
CA VAL A 73 3.26 -4.19 -1.57
C VAL A 73 4.34 -4.93 -2.39
N HIS A 74 5.41 -5.39 -1.74
CA HIS A 74 6.43 -6.23 -2.39
C HIS A 74 5.83 -7.54 -2.93
N ILE A 75 4.92 -8.17 -2.18
CA ILE A 75 4.23 -9.38 -2.61
C ILE A 75 3.39 -9.09 -3.86
N PHE A 76 2.60 -8.01 -3.88
CA PHE A 76 1.82 -7.63 -5.07
C PHE A 76 2.68 -7.43 -6.30
N ALA A 77 3.80 -6.71 -6.18
CA ALA A 77 4.73 -6.52 -7.29
C ALA A 77 5.32 -7.86 -7.78
N ASN A 78 5.70 -8.76 -6.87
CA ASN A 78 6.27 -10.06 -7.22
C ASN A 78 5.28 -11.03 -7.88
N LEU A 79 4.02 -10.98 -7.44
CA LEU A 79 2.94 -11.86 -7.91
C LEU A 79 2.31 -11.39 -9.21
N TYR A 80 2.61 -10.19 -9.69
CA TYR A 80 1.85 -9.54 -10.77
C TYR A 80 1.72 -10.39 -12.05
N ASP A 81 2.75 -11.15 -12.43
CA ASP A 81 2.73 -12.00 -13.62
C ASP A 81 1.92 -13.30 -13.43
N ASN A 82 1.47 -13.60 -12.21
CA ASN A 82 0.60 -14.73 -11.88
C ASN A 82 -0.78 -14.21 -11.46
N ASP A 83 -1.58 -13.85 -12.47
CA ASP A 83 -2.85 -13.12 -12.31
C ASP A 83 -3.78 -13.73 -11.24
N MET A 84 -4.02 -15.04 -11.28
CA MET A 84 -4.93 -15.67 -10.33
C MET A 84 -4.39 -15.70 -8.90
N VAL A 85 -3.08 -15.79 -8.70
CA VAL A 85 -2.46 -15.71 -7.37
C VAL A 85 -2.46 -14.26 -6.87
N PHE A 86 -2.17 -13.28 -7.74
CA PHE A 86 -2.28 -11.87 -7.43
C PHE A 86 -3.71 -11.50 -6.98
N ARG A 87 -4.71 -11.89 -7.76
CA ARG A 87 -6.13 -11.67 -7.46
C ARG A 87 -6.57 -12.41 -6.19
N GLY A 88 -6.09 -13.63 -5.99
CA GLY A 88 -6.27 -14.37 -4.73
C GLY A 88 -5.76 -13.60 -3.52
N PHE A 89 -4.58 -13.01 -3.61
CA PHE A 89 -4.00 -12.20 -2.54
C PHE A 89 -4.75 -10.88 -2.33
N CYS A 90 -5.30 -10.26 -3.39
CA CYS A 90 -6.20 -9.09 -3.26
C CYS A 90 -7.41 -9.44 -2.37
N ARG A 91 -8.09 -10.56 -2.65
CA ARG A 91 -9.26 -11.00 -1.86
C ARG A 91 -8.92 -11.35 -0.42
N ASP A 92 -7.77 -11.97 -0.16
CA ASP A 92 -7.28 -12.21 1.20
C ASP A 92 -7.06 -10.90 1.97
N LEU A 93 -6.37 -9.93 1.33
CA LEU A 93 -6.16 -8.62 1.92
C LEU A 93 -7.51 -7.94 2.23
N MET A 94 -8.45 -7.96 1.28
CA MET A 94 -9.79 -7.41 1.44
C MET A 94 -10.52 -8.01 2.65
N ASN A 95 -10.51 -9.34 2.79
CA ASN A 95 -11.15 -10.03 3.91
C ASN A 95 -10.57 -9.60 5.26
N ARG A 96 -9.27 -9.28 5.32
CA ARG A 96 -8.64 -8.74 6.53
C ARG A 96 -9.01 -7.28 6.82
N HIS A 97 -9.72 -6.59 5.91
CA HIS A 97 -10.06 -5.16 5.99
C HIS A 97 -11.57 -4.86 6.04
N VAL A 98 -12.45 -5.82 5.75
CA VAL A 98 -13.91 -5.57 5.67
C VAL A 98 -14.49 -4.92 6.94
N GLU A 99 -14.03 -5.33 8.12
CA GLU A 99 -14.50 -4.77 9.40
C GLU A 99 -14.11 -3.30 9.61
N ARG A 100 -13.11 -2.81 8.87
CA ARG A 100 -12.65 -1.41 8.94
C ARG A 100 -13.57 -0.45 8.20
N LYS A 101 -14.52 -0.96 7.40
CA LYS A 101 -15.51 -0.17 6.65
C LYS A 101 -14.87 0.98 5.87
N LEU A 102 -13.78 0.67 5.17
CA LEU A 102 -13.07 1.63 4.33
C LEU A 102 -13.98 2.11 3.20
N ASP A 103 -13.86 3.39 2.85
CA ASP A 103 -14.42 3.90 1.60
C ASP A 103 -13.83 3.09 0.42
N PRO A 104 -14.67 2.49 -0.45
CA PRO A 104 -14.21 1.63 -1.54
C PRO A 104 -13.28 2.35 -2.54
N ALA A 105 -13.37 3.67 -2.68
CA ALA A 105 -12.47 4.42 -3.57
C ALA A 105 -10.99 4.36 -3.12
N LEU A 106 -10.75 4.12 -1.82
CA LEU A 106 -9.40 4.08 -1.26
C LEU A 106 -8.55 2.92 -1.78
N TRP A 107 -9.18 1.84 -2.26
CA TRP A 107 -8.45 0.72 -2.88
C TRP A 107 -7.69 1.14 -4.14
N LYS A 108 -8.22 2.10 -4.90
CA LYS A 108 -7.51 2.71 -6.02
C LYS A 108 -6.61 3.86 -5.57
N SER A 109 -7.10 4.76 -4.72
CA SER A 109 -6.35 5.95 -4.30
C SER A 109 -5.05 5.63 -3.56
N PHE A 110 -4.97 4.49 -2.88
CA PHE A 110 -3.76 4.03 -2.21
C PHE A 110 -2.52 4.06 -3.11
N TRP A 111 -2.64 3.70 -4.39
CA TRP A 111 -1.49 3.58 -5.28
C TRP A 111 -0.86 4.93 -5.62
N GLY A 112 -1.66 6.00 -5.68
CA GLY A 112 -1.14 7.37 -5.82
C GLY A 112 -0.34 7.79 -4.59
N ILE A 113 -0.87 7.51 -3.39
CA ILE A 113 -0.19 7.76 -2.11
C ILE A 113 1.12 6.98 -2.04
N TRP A 114 1.10 5.71 -2.44
CA TRP A 114 2.27 4.85 -2.44
C TRP A 114 3.38 5.40 -3.36
N THR A 115 3.06 5.78 -4.58
CA THR A 115 4.07 6.35 -5.49
C THR A 115 4.64 7.68 -5.01
N ALA A 116 3.81 8.53 -4.41
CA ALA A 116 4.27 9.79 -3.85
C ALA A 116 5.15 9.59 -2.61
N PHE A 117 4.86 8.55 -1.81
CA PHE A 117 5.73 8.11 -0.72
C PHE A 117 7.10 7.62 -1.25
N LEU A 118 7.13 6.78 -2.29
CA LEU A 118 8.40 6.33 -2.88
C LEU A 118 9.25 7.52 -3.35
N GLU A 119 8.63 8.54 -3.96
CA GLU A 119 9.34 9.77 -4.36
C GLU A 119 9.87 10.55 -3.15
N SER A 120 9.13 10.56 -2.03
CA SER A 120 9.61 11.17 -0.77
C SER A 120 10.79 10.43 -0.13
N GLU A 121 10.93 9.13 -0.39
CA GLU A 121 12.07 8.29 0.05
C GLU A 121 13.26 8.38 -0.92
N GLY A 122 13.21 9.28 -1.91
CA GLY A 122 14.31 9.54 -2.84
C GLY A 122 14.24 8.79 -4.16
N ALA A 123 13.12 8.11 -4.48
CA ALA A 123 12.94 7.55 -5.81
C ALA A 123 12.68 8.66 -6.84
N SER A 124 13.37 8.61 -7.97
CA SER A 124 13.00 9.36 -9.17
C SER A 124 12.21 8.44 -10.10
N LEU A 125 10.90 8.29 -9.87
CA LEU A 125 10.06 7.36 -10.63
C LEU A 125 9.99 7.77 -12.11
N SER A 126 10.43 6.88 -12.99
CA SER A 126 10.30 7.08 -14.44
C SER A 126 8.83 7.00 -14.90
N GLY A 127 8.55 7.50 -16.10
CA GLY A 127 7.22 7.37 -16.71
C GLY A 127 6.75 5.90 -16.78
N ASP A 128 7.66 4.98 -17.10
CA ASP A 128 7.37 3.54 -17.14
C ASP A 128 7.05 2.97 -15.75
N GLN A 129 7.76 3.42 -14.70
CA GLN A 129 7.48 2.99 -13.32
C GLN A 129 6.13 3.51 -12.83
N LYS A 130 5.79 4.77 -13.13
CA LYS A 130 4.48 5.34 -12.80
C LYS A 130 3.36 4.61 -13.54
N ALA A 131 3.54 4.33 -14.83
CA ALA A 131 2.58 3.55 -15.62
C ALA A 131 2.43 2.11 -15.11
N ALA A 132 3.52 1.49 -14.64
CA ALA A 132 3.49 0.15 -14.05
C ALA A 132 2.69 0.11 -12.74
N TRP A 133 2.94 1.05 -11.82
CA TRP A 133 2.14 1.17 -10.58
C TRP A 133 0.67 1.46 -10.86
N GLU A 134 0.38 2.33 -11.83
CA GLU A 134 -0.99 2.64 -12.22
C GLU A 134 -1.70 1.39 -12.74
N LYS A 135 -1.05 0.62 -13.62
CA LYS A 135 -1.59 -0.63 -14.15
C LYS A 135 -1.79 -1.67 -13.04
N LEU A 136 -0.81 -1.85 -12.16
CA LEU A 136 -0.93 -2.74 -11.00
C LEU A 136 -2.11 -2.33 -10.11
N GLY A 137 -2.22 -1.04 -9.82
CA GLY A 137 -3.27 -0.49 -8.97
C GLY A 137 -4.67 -0.60 -9.60
N THR A 138 -4.78 -0.51 -10.92
CA THR A 138 -6.04 -0.76 -11.64
C THR A 138 -6.45 -2.23 -11.49
N THR A 139 -5.56 -3.18 -11.79
CA THR A 139 -5.83 -4.62 -11.65
C THR A 139 -6.22 -4.97 -10.21
N PHE A 140 -5.51 -4.40 -9.23
CA PHE A 140 -5.82 -4.56 -7.81
C PHE A 140 -7.23 -4.04 -7.49
N ASN A 141 -7.55 -2.82 -7.90
CA ASN A 141 -8.85 -2.21 -7.62
C ASN A 141 -9.99 -3.00 -8.27
N GLU A 142 -9.85 -3.40 -9.54
CA GLU A 142 -10.86 -4.24 -10.23
C GLU A 142 -11.24 -5.48 -9.41
N GLU A 143 -10.24 -6.19 -8.88
CA GLU A 143 -10.47 -7.36 -8.04
C GLU A 143 -11.12 -7.00 -6.70
N CYS A 144 -10.65 -5.92 -6.05
CA CYS A 144 -11.22 -5.43 -4.80
C CYS A 144 -12.70 -5.06 -4.93
N GLN A 145 -13.08 -4.32 -5.98
CA GLN A 145 -14.46 -3.92 -6.22
C GLN A 145 -15.35 -5.12 -6.54
N SER A 146 -14.87 -6.03 -7.39
CA SER A 146 -15.57 -7.29 -7.69
C SER A 146 -15.83 -8.12 -6.42
N HIS A 147 -14.83 -8.22 -5.54
CA HIS A 147 -14.95 -8.95 -4.28
C HIS A 147 -15.87 -8.26 -3.27
N LEU A 148 -15.83 -6.92 -3.17
CA LEU A 148 -16.78 -6.15 -2.35
C LEU A 148 -18.22 -6.37 -2.80
N ALA A 149 -18.48 -6.31 -4.11
CA ALA A 149 -19.79 -6.59 -4.68
C ALA A 149 -20.28 -8.00 -4.33
N LYS A 150 -19.41 -9.00 -4.43
CA LYS A 150 -19.70 -10.39 -4.04
C LYS A 150 -20.06 -10.54 -2.56
N LEU A 151 -19.47 -9.73 -1.68
CA LEU A 151 -19.75 -9.72 -0.25
C LEU A 151 -20.98 -8.87 0.13
N GLY A 152 -21.63 -8.21 -0.83
CA GLY A 152 -22.74 -7.29 -0.56
C GLY A 152 -22.30 -6.01 0.17
N LEU A 153 -21.04 -5.60 0.00
CA LEU A 153 -20.45 -4.41 0.62
C LEU A 153 -20.43 -3.23 -0.36
N PRO A 154 -20.30 -1.97 0.13
CA PRO A 154 -20.13 -0.80 -0.72
C PRO A 154 -18.96 -0.98 -1.71
N HIS A 155 -19.19 -0.66 -2.98
CA HIS A 155 -18.25 -0.80 -4.10
C HIS A 155 -18.53 0.31 -5.14
N THR A 156 -17.55 0.57 -6.02
CA THR A 156 -17.60 1.64 -7.04
C THR A 156 -17.01 1.20 -8.36
#